data_AF-A0A3S0M6C5-F1
#
_entry.id   AF-A0A3S0M6C5-F1
#
_cell.length_a   1.000
_cell.length_b   1.000
_cell.length_c   1.000
_cell.angle_alpha   90.00
_cell.angle_beta   90.00
_cell.angle_gamma   90.00
#
_symmetry.space_group_name_H-M   'P 1'
#
loop_
_entity.id
_entity.type
_entity.pdbx_description
1 polymer ?
#
loop_
_entity_poly.entity_id
_entity_poly.type
_entity_poly.pdbx_seq_one_letter_code
_entity_poly.pdbx_strand_id
1 'polypeptide(L)'
;TTLTQDELDHFNHIKGDTEGIVNYGLSIKGIVFTAIFIENADEKIIKISLRSQGDFDVNLFARAHFNGGGHRNAAGGKSEVSMEETVKKFEDLVSKLKI
;
A
#
# COMPACT_ATOMS: atom_id res chain seq x y z
N THR A 1 -2.19 -6.42 1.62
CA THR A 1 -3.02 -6.53 2.84
C THR A 1 -3.87 -5.29 3.01
N THR A 2 -5.11 -5.41 3.48
CA THR A 2 -5.99 -4.28 3.82
C THR A 2 -6.16 -4.17 5.34
N LEU A 3 -6.39 -2.96 5.85
CA LEU A 3 -6.85 -2.69 7.21
C LEU A 3 -7.99 -1.67 7.15
N THR A 4 -9.20 -2.05 7.55
CA THR A 4 -10.36 -1.16 7.63
C THR A 4 -10.34 -0.36 8.93
N GLN A 5 -11.12 0.73 8.99
CA GLN A 5 -11.25 1.49 10.24
C GLN A 5 -11.81 0.61 11.38
N ASP A 6 -12.79 -0.24 11.10
CA ASP A 6 -13.36 -1.16 12.08
C ASP A 6 -12.31 -2.13 12.65
N GLU A 7 -11.40 -2.63 11.81
CA GLU A 7 -10.29 -3.49 12.26
C GLU A 7 -9.31 -2.70 13.14
N LEU A 8 -8.93 -1.49 12.74
CA LEU A 8 -8.04 -0.63 13.52
C LEU A 8 -8.65 -0.31 14.90
N ASP A 9 -9.93 0.03 14.94
CA ASP A 9 -10.64 0.36 16.17
C ASP A 9 -10.78 -0.87 17.08
N HIS A 10 -11.06 -2.04 16.51
CA HIS A 10 -11.13 -3.31 17.25
C HIS A 10 -9.84 -3.62 18.02
N PHE A 11 -8.68 -3.28 17.44
CA PHE A 11 -7.37 -3.50 18.05
C PHE A 11 -6.84 -2.31 18.86
N ASN A 12 -7.65 -1.26 19.09
CA ASN A 12 -7.24 -0.01 19.77
C ASN A 12 -5.98 0.60 19.14
N HIS A 13 -5.91 0.58 17.81
CA HIS A 13 -4.76 1.08 17.05
C HIS A 13 -4.38 2.51 17.45
N ILE A 14 -3.08 2.72 17.64
CA ILE A 14 -2.49 4.06 17.70
C ILE A 14 -1.57 4.29 16.51
N LYS A 15 -1.38 5.58 16.17
CA LYS A 15 -0.50 5.98 15.07
C LYS A 15 0.90 5.39 15.29
N GLY A 16 1.31 4.52 14.38
CA GLY A 16 2.63 3.85 14.40
C GLY A 16 2.53 2.33 14.48
N ASP A 17 1.42 1.77 14.97
CA ASP A 17 1.29 0.30 15.15
C ASP A 17 1.34 -0.48 13.83
N THR A 18 0.94 0.17 12.73
CA THR A 18 0.97 -0.42 11.38
C THR A 18 2.29 -0.20 10.64
N GLU A 19 3.24 0.52 11.25
CA GLU A 19 4.54 0.80 10.65
C GLU A 19 5.31 -0.50 10.43
N GLY A 20 5.92 -0.62 9.25
CA GLY A 20 6.75 -1.77 8.92
C GLY A 20 5.98 -3.04 8.54
N ILE A 21 4.66 -3.13 8.75
CA ILE A 21 3.86 -4.32 8.36
C ILE A 21 4.07 -4.64 6.87
N VAL A 22 4.08 -3.60 6.03
CA VAL A 22 4.31 -3.73 4.59
C VAL A 22 5.61 -4.48 4.26
N ASN A 23 6.67 -4.36 5.08
CA ASN A 23 7.96 -5.01 4.83
C ASN A 23 7.90 -6.54 5.00
N TYR A 24 6.98 -7.07 5.82
CA TYR A 24 6.88 -8.53 6.01
C TYR A 24 6.62 -9.26 4.69
N GLY A 25 5.91 -8.63 3.74
CA GLY A 25 5.72 -9.20 2.40
C GLY A 25 7.04 -9.49 1.68
N LEU A 26 8.06 -8.64 1.85
CA LEU A 26 9.38 -8.84 1.24
C LEU A 26 10.22 -9.93 1.94
N SER A 27 9.84 -10.35 3.15
CA SER A 27 10.54 -11.45 3.84
C SER A 27 10.22 -12.82 3.22
N ILE A 28 9.15 -12.90 2.42
CA ILE A 28 8.74 -14.12 1.73
C ILE A 28 9.63 -14.32 0.50
N LYS A 29 10.26 -15.50 0.41
CA LYS A 29 11.16 -15.84 -0.70
C LYS A 29 10.47 -15.66 -2.06
N GLY A 30 11.05 -14.82 -2.91
CA GLY A 30 10.59 -14.57 -4.27
C GLY A 30 9.66 -13.36 -4.42
N ILE A 31 9.24 -12.72 -3.32
CA ILE A 31 8.45 -11.48 -3.39
C ILE A 31 9.36 -10.28 -3.53
N VAL A 32 9.16 -9.51 -4.61
CA VAL A 32 9.95 -8.31 -4.93
C VAL A 32 9.15 -7.01 -4.77
N PHE A 33 7.83 -7.12 -4.57
CA PHE A 33 6.92 -5.99 -4.43
C PHE A 33 5.79 -6.33 -3.45
N THR A 34 5.45 -5.40 -2.57
CA THR A 34 4.40 -5.56 -1.56
C THR A 34 3.70 -4.23 -1.30
N ALA A 35 2.43 -4.33 -0.92
CA ALA A 35 1.55 -3.21 -0.64
C ALA A 35 0.66 -3.49 0.58
N ILE A 36 0.42 -2.45 1.36
CA ILE A 36 -0.63 -2.41 2.39
C ILE A 36 -1.53 -1.20 2.15
N PHE A 37 -2.83 -1.41 2.36
CA PHE A 37 -3.90 -0.44 2.21
C PHE A 37 -4.55 -0.25 3.57
N ILE A 38 -4.58 0.97 4.07
CA ILE A 38 -5.08 1.29 5.41
C ILE A 38 -6.11 2.39 5.26
N GLU A 39 -7.33 2.13 5.73
CA GLU A 39 -8.38 3.13 5.75
C GLU A 39 -8.04 4.28 6.69
N ASN A 40 -8.38 5.49 6.27
CA ASN A 40 -8.35 6.67 7.11
C ASN A 40 -9.73 7.33 7.02
N ALA A 41 -10.59 7.03 8.00
CA ALA A 41 -11.98 7.51 8.00
C ALA A 41 -12.07 9.04 8.12
N ASP A 42 -11.16 9.66 8.88
CA ASP A 42 -11.12 11.13 9.09
C ASP A 42 -10.90 11.89 7.78
N GLU A 43 -9.93 11.45 6.97
CA GLU A 43 -9.57 12.06 5.69
C GLU A 43 -10.38 11.48 4.52
N LYS A 44 -11.20 10.44 4.75
CA LYS A 44 -11.97 9.69 3.74
C LYS A 44 -11.11 9.18 2.60
N ILE A 45 -9.95 8.62 2.94
CA ILE A 45 -9.00 8.07 1.96
C ILE A 45 -8.49 6.70 2.40
N ILE A 46 -7.98 5.95 1.43
CA ILE A 46 -7.16 4.76 1.67
C ILE A 46 -5.70 5.15 1.54
N LYS A 47 -4.94 5.04 2.62
CA LYS A 47 -3.48 5.23 2.64
C LYS A 47 -2.81 3.97 2.12
N ILE A 48 -1.87 4.13 1.22
CA ILE A 48 -1.18 3.03 0.55
C ILE A 48 0.29 3.13 0.87
N SER A 49 0.87 2.08 1.44
CA SER A 49 2.33 1.96 1.57
C SER A 49 2.84 0.88 0.65
N LEU A 50 3.89 1.23 -0.11
CA LEU A 50 4.51 0.37 -1.11
C LEU A 50 5.97 0.12 -0.75
N ARG A 51 6.41 -1.13 -0.92
CA ARG A 51 7.81 -1.53 -0.76
C ARG A 51 8.22 -2.47 -1.87
N SER A 52 9.46 -2.37 -2.28
CA SER A 52 10.07 -3.30 -3.22
C SER A 52 11.49 -3.68 -2.83
N GLN A 53 11.97 -4.76 -3.43
CA GLN A 53 13.36 -5.18 -3.40
C GLN A 53 13.88 -5.31 -4.83
N GLY A 54 15.13 -4.89 -5.06
CA GLY A 54 15.76 -4.95 -6.38
C GLY A 54 15.44 -3.73 -7.26
N ASP A 55 14.92 -3.99 -8.46
CA ASP A 55 14.84 -2.99 -9.54
C ASP A 55 13.44 -2.39 -9.77
N PHE A 56 12.42 -2.89 -9.07
CA PHE A 56 11.08 -2.34 -9.20
C PHE A 56 10.95 -0.98 -8.47
N ASP A 57 10.79 0.12 -9.21
CA ASP A 57 10.64 1.48 -8.65
C ASP A 57 9.20 1.75 -8.19
N VAL A 58 8.96 1.63 -6.88
CA VAL A 58 7.65 1.90 -6.29
C VAL A 58 7.30 3.38 -6.20
N ASN A 59 8.29 4.28 -6.28
CA ASN A 59 8.02 5.72 -6.30
C ASN A 59 7.41 6.15 -7.64
N LEU A 60 7.91 5.62 -8.76
CA LEU A 60 7.29 5.84 -10.07
C LEU A 60 5.87 5.27 -10.11
N PHE A 61 5.69 4.05 -9.61
CA PHE A 61 4.36 3.42 -9.54
C PHE A 61 3.38 4.23 -8.68
N ALA A 62 3.80 4.71 -7.50
CA ALA A 62 2.98 5.54 -6.62
C ALA A 62 2.55 6.86 -7.27
N ARG A 63 3.48 7.56 -7.94
CA ARG A 63 3.21 8.83 -8.64
C ARG A 63 2.22 8.65 -9.79
N ALA A 64 2.38 7.57 -10.56
CA ALA A 64 1.56 7.31 -11.73
C ALA A 64 0.12 6.93 -11.40
N HIS A 65 -0.12 6.29 -10.25
CA HIS A 65 -1.40 5.60 -10.02
C HIS A 65 -2.15 6.02 -8.74
N PHE A 66 -1.45 6.58 -7.75
CA PHE A 66 -2.00 6.79 -6.41
C PHE A 66 -1.67 8.15 -5.79
N ASN A 67 -1.49 9.19 -6.63
CA ASN A 67 -1.22 10.57 -6.18
C ASN A 67 -0.12 10.64 -5.09
N GLY A 68 0.91 9.81 -5.26
CA GLY A 68 1.89 9.50 -4.22
C GLY A 68 3.31 9.88 -4.58
N GLY A 69 4.26 9.30 -3.85
CA GLY A 69 5.69 9.46 -4.07
C GLY A 69 6.52 8.92 -2.91
N GLY A 70 7.84 9.03 -3.04
CA GLY A 70 8.80 8.64 -2.01
C GLY A 70 10.15 8.31 -2.62
N HIS A 71 10.75 7.21 -2.15
CA HIS A 71 12.01 6.66 -2.64
C HIS A 71 11.76 5.46 -3.54
N ARG A 72 12.77 5.11 -4.34
CA ARG A 72 12.72 4.00 -5.30
C ARG A 72 12.17 2.69 -4.73
N ASN A 73 12.57 2.32 -3.50
CA ASN A 73 12.14 1.06 -2.86
C ASN A 73 11.09 1.24 -1.73
N ALA A 74 10.70 2.49 -1.45
CA ALA A 74 9.77 2.81 -0.38
C ALA A 74 8.98 4.08 -0.71
N ALA A 75 7.72 3.90 -1.07
CA ALA A 75 6.83 5.00 -1.45
C ALA A 75 5.47 4.88 -0.76
N GLY A 76 4.75 5.99 -0.71
CA GLY A 76 3.37 6.05 -0.25
C GLY A 76 2.47 6.65 -1.30
N GLY A 77 1.17 6.43 -1.16
CA GLY A 77 0.14 7.03 -1.98
C GLY A 77 -1.19 7.05 -1.26
N LYS A 78 -2.21 7.58 -1.92
CA LYS A 78 -3.58 7.59 -1.43
C LYS A 78 -4.58 7.28 -2.54
N SER A 79 -5.73 6.79 -2.13
CA SER A 79 -6.91 6.62 -2.97
C SER A 79 -8.10 7.29 -2.32
N GLU A 80 -8.94 7.94 -3.12
CA GLU A 80 -10.17 8.63 -2.67
C GLU A 80 -11.44 7.83 -3.01
N VAL A 81 -11.26 6.62 -3.55
CA VAL A 81 -12.34 5.64 -3.78
C VAL A 81 -12.34 4.59 -2.68
N SER A 82 -13.36 3.73 -2.67
CA SER A 82 -13.53 2.69 -1.64
C SER A 82 -12.32 1.74 -1.55
N MET A 83 -12.18 1.04 -0.42
CA MET A 83 -11.14 0.00 -0.25
C MET A 83 -11.22 -1.06 -1.36
N GLU A 84 -12.44 -1.53 -1.67
CA GLU A 84 -12.67 -2.53 -2.73
C GLU A 84 -12.21 -2.03 -4.10
N GLU A 85 -12.64 -0.82 -4.51
CA GLU A 85 -12.23 -0.24 -5.79
C GLU A 85 -10.72 0.04 -5.85
N THR A 86 -10.13 0.44 -4.72
CA THR A 86 -8.69 0.68 -4.59
C THR A 86 -7.90 -0.61 -4.79
N VAL A 87 -8.31 -1.69 -4.13
CA VAL A 87 -7.68 -3.01 -4.26
C VAL A 87 -7.83 -3.54 -5.67
N LYS A 88 -9.04 -3.47 -6.25
CA LYS A 88 -9.30 -3.89 -7.63
C LYS A 88 -8.42 -3.14 -8.63
N LYS A 89 -8.33 -1.81 -8.50
CA LYS A 89 -7.43 -0.98 -9.33
C LYS A 89 -5.98 -1.41 -9.18
N PHE A 90 -5.53 -1.72 -7.97
CA PHE A 90 -4.17 -2.19 -7.73
C PHE A 90 -3.90 -3.54 -8.40
N GLU A 91 -4.79 -4.52 -8.25
CA GLU A 91 -4.67 -5.84 -8.88
C GLU A 91 -4.65 -5.75 -10.41
N ASP A 92 -5.50 -4.89 -10.99
CA ASP A 92 -5.53 -4.61 -12.44
C ASP A 92 -4.24 -3.97 -12.94
N LEU A 93 -3.56 -3.17 -12.11
CA LEU A 93 -2.26 -2.58 -12.46
C LEU A 93 -1.15 -3.62 -12.36
N VAL A 94 -1.12 -4.40 -11.27
CA VAL A 94 -0.07 -5.40 -11.03
C VAL A 94 -0.12 -6.53 -12.05
N SER A 95 -1.31 -6.98 -12.47
CA SER A 95 -1.46 -8.00 -13.52
C SER A 95 -0.85 -7.60 -14.88
N LYS A 96 -0.62 -6.31 -15.11
CA LYS A 96 -0.01 -5.77 -16.33
C LYS A 96 1.48 -5.49 -16.19
N LEU A 97 2.01 -5.55 -14.95
CA LEU A 97 3.43 -5.37 -14.71
C LEU A 97 4.21 -6.59 -15.18
N LYS A 98 5.38 -6.34 -15.75
CA LYS A 98 6.40 -7.36 -15.98
C LYS A 98 7.50 -7.13 -14.94
N ILE A 99 7.44 -7.90 -13.86
CA ILE A 99 8.36 -7.83 -12.71
C ILE A 99 9.22 -9.08 -12.67
#